data_AF-A0AA86UEN0-F1
#
_entry.id   AF-A0AA86UEN0-F1
#
_cell.length_a   1.000
_cell.length_b   1.000
_cell.length_c   1.000
_cell.angle_alpha   90.00
_cell.angle_beta   90.00
_cell.angle_gamma   90.00
#
_symmetry.space_group_name_H-M   'P 1'
#
loop_
_entity.id
_entity.type
_entity.pdbx_description
1 polymer ?
#
loop_
_entity_poly.entity_id
_entity_poly.type
_entity_poly.pdbx_seq_one_letter_code
_entity_poly.pdbx_strand_id
1 'polypeptide(L)'
;MEKFLNEHEHDRIRAVFSGHDHLFSAFKRNNVYYFVNGAGGGPVNKVGHQGDRSWEEDELSGPQPVTSSRTIGYDSHLNSYTKYTRTEVKFAPGKIVYVVRDLETNKVLNTFQQTTE
;
A
#
# COMPACT_ATOMS: atom_id res chain seq x y z
N MET A 1 14.43 0.00 2.02
CA MET A 1 13.46 0.61 1.09
C MET A 1 14.03 1.88 0.48
N GLU A 2 14.35 2.92 1.24
CA GLU A 2 14.81 4.22 0.68
C GLU A 2 16.01 4.14 -0.26
N LYS A 3 17.01 3.30 0.06
CA LYS A 3 18.17 3.07 -0.81
C LYS A 3 17.77 2.58 -2.21
N PHE A 4 16.86 1.60 -2.30
CA PHE A 4 16.35 1.07 -3.57
C PHE A 4 15.61 2.15 -4.38
N LEU A 5 14.87 3.05 -3.71
CA LEU A 5 14.09 4.09 -4.40
C LEU A 5 14.99 5.14 -5.03
N ASN A 6 16.04 5.53 -4.32
CA ASN A 6 16.99 6.51 -4.81
C ASN A 6 17.88 5.92 -5.92
N GLU A 7 18.20 4.63 -5.85
CA GLU A 7 18.99 3.94 -6.89
C GLU A 7 18.22 3.75 -8.21
N HIS A 8 16.90 3.63 -8.15
CA HIS A 8 16.05 3.33 -9.31
C HIS A 8 15.08 4.47 -9.69
N GLU A 9 15.36 5.71 -9.25
CA GLU A 9 14.52 6.88 -9.57
C GLU A 9 14.38 7.11 -11.09
N HIS A 10 15.36 6.66 -11.88
CA HIS A 10 15.38 6.76 -13.34
C HIS A 10 14.73 5.57 -14.08
N ASP A 11 14.38 4.49 -13.38
CA ASP A 11 14.04 3.20 -14.01
C ASP A 11 12.58 3.08 -14.45
N ARG A 12 11.86 4.22 -14.57
CA ARG A 12 10.46 4.30 -14.97
C ARG A 12 9.54 3.36 -14.16
N ILE A 13 9.93 3.01 -12.94
CA ILE A 13 9.12 2.20 -12.04
C ILE A 13 7.83 2.97 -11.74
N ARG A 14 6.68 2.32 -11.93
CA ARG A 14 5.35 2.93 -11.69
C ARG A 14 4.66 2.39 -10.46
N ALA A 15 4.96 1.14 -10.11
CA ALA A 15 4.51 0.53 -8.88
C ALA A 15 5.47 -0.56 -8.41
N VAL A 16 5.55 -0.76 -7.11
CA VAL A 16 6.21 -1.89 -6.46
C VAL A 16 5.16 -2.67 -5.69
N PHE A 17 5.16 -3.99 -5.85
CA PHE A 17 4.27 -4.90 -5.14
C PHE A 17 5.11 -5.77 -4.22
N SER A 18 4.70 -5.83 -2.95
CA SER A 18 5.33 -6.67 -1.93
C SER A 18 4.27 -7.46 -1.17
N GLY A 19 4.70 -8.44 -0.39
CA GLY A 19 3.86 -9.21 0.53
C GLY A 19 4.45 -9.15 1.93
N HIS A 20 4.51 -10.29 2.61
CA HIS A 20 5.02 -10.48 3.98
C HIS A 20 4.12 -9.93 5.09
N ASP A 21 3.79 -8.64 5.10
CA ASP A 21 2.89 -8.12 6.12
C ASP A 21 1.46 -8.54 5.78
N HIS A 22 0.81 -9.29 6.67
CA HIS A 22 -0.52 -9.87 6.47
C HIS A 22 -1.64 -8.81 6.57
N LEU A 23 -1.59 -7.82 5.69
CA LEU A 23 -2.53 -6.71 5.54
C LEU A 23 -2.45 -6.18 4.09
N PHE A 24 -3.33 -5.24 3.76
CA PHE A 24 -3.11 -4.35 2.63
C PHE A 24 -2.56 -3.01 3.11
N SER A 25 -1.56 -2.47 2.43
CA SER A 25 -1.15 -1.06 2.56
C SER A 25 -0.78 -0.48 1.20
N ALA A 26 -1.11 0.79 1.00
CA ALA A 26 -0.72 1.59 -0.14
C ALA A 26 0.06 2.83 0.30
N PHE A 27 1.13 3.13 -0.42
CA PHE A 27 1.93 4.35 -0.27
C PHE A 27 2.21 4.95 -1.64
N LYS A 28 2.51 6.24 -1.70
CA LYS A 28 3.00 6.88 -2.93
C LYS A 28 4.13 7.85 -2.63
N ARG A 29 5.28 7.64 -3.28
CA ARG A 29 6.46 8.50 -3.17
C ARG A 29 7.15 8.59 -4.52
N ASN A 30 7.63 9.78 -4.89
CA ASN A 30 8.33 10.05 -6.16
C ASN A 30 7.57 9.52 -7.39
N ASN A 31 6.24 9.69 -7.39
CA ASN A 31 5.35 9.21 -8.46
C ASN A 31 5.35 7.67 -8.68
N VAL A 32 5.80 6.91 -7.68
CA VAL A 32 5.73 5.44 -7.64
C VAL A 32 4.74 5.01 -6.57
N TYR A 33 3.84 4.10 -6.92
CA TYR A 33 2.98 3.44 -5.93
C TYR A 33 3.70 2.27 -5.27
N TYR A 34 3.46 2.08 -3.98
CA TYR A 34 3.93 0.90 -3.25
C TYR A 34 2.72 0.22 -2.66
N PHE A 35 2.55 -1.05 -2.99
CA PHE A 35 1.47 -1.87 -2.49
C PHE A 35 2.04 -3.04 -1.69
N VAL A 36 1.62 -3.14 -0.43
CA VAL A 36 1.79 -4.32 0.39
C VAL A 36 0.50 -5.14 0.23
N ASN A 37 0.62 -6.34 -0.33
CA ASN A 37 -0.49 -7.24 -0.66
C ASN A 37 -0.32 -8.57 0.07
N GLY A 38 -0.06 -8.55 1.39
CA GLY A 38 0.17 -9.78 2.14
C GLY A 38 -1.10 -10.44 2.69
N ALA A 39 -2.27 -9.79 2.58
CA ALA A 39 -3.56 -10.33 3.02
C ALA A 39 -4.25 -11.23 1.96
N GLY A 40 -3.52 -12.22 1.43
CA GLY A 40 -4.02 -13.11 0.37
C GLY A 40 -4.69 -14.41 0.84
N GLY A 41 -4.64 -14.73 2.14
CA GLY A 41 -5.26 -15.96 2.69
C GLY A 41 -4.65 -16.53 3.97
N GLY A 42 -3.50 -16.02 4.43
CA GLY A 42 -2.98 -16.28 5.79
C GLY A 42 -3.65 -15.37 6.83
N PRO A 43 -3.67 -15.72 8.12
CA PRO A 43 -4.35 -14.93 9.15
C PRO A 43 -3.97 -13.46 9.06
N VAL A 44 -4.96 -12.60 8.81
CA VAL A 44 -4.75 -11.16 8.73
C VAL A 44 -4.39 -10.67 10.12
N ASN A 45 -3.23 -10.05 10.24
CA ASN A 45 -2.81 -9.49 11.52
C ASN A 45 -3.33 -8.06 11.59
N LYS A 46 -3.98 -7.71 12.71
CA LYS A 46 -4.04 -6.30 13.12
C LYS A 46 -2.62 -5.77 13.11
N VAL A 47 -2.40 -4.56 12.58
CA VAL A 47 -1.04 -4.01 12.42
C VAL A 47 -0.41 -3.91 13.81
N GLY A 48 0.54 -4.79 14.11
CA GLY A 48 0.92 -5.09 15.49
C GLY A 48 1.64 -3.93 16.19
N HIS A 49 1.16 -3.63 17.40
CA HIS A 49 1.76 -2.82 18.46
C HIS A 49 3.30 -2.78 18.48
N GLN A 50 3.85 -1.56 18.41
CA GLN A 50 5.16 -1.25 19.01
C GLN A 50 5.10 0.14 19.66
N GLY A 51 5.04 0.17 21.00
CA GLY A 51 4.93 1.40 21.81
C GLY A 51 3.49 1.91 21.94
N ASP A 52 3.30 3.23 21.98
CA ASP A 52 1.99 3.93 22.13
C ASP A 52 1.02 3.75 20.95
N ARG A 53 1.23 2.74 20.10
CA ARG A 53 0.47 2.54 18.85
C ARG A 53 -0.42 1.32 18.96
N SER A 54 -1.70 1.51 19.23
CA SER A 54 -2.74 0.53 18.91
C SER A 54 -3.27 0.82 17.51
N TRP A 55 -2.79 0.12 16.48
CA TRP A 55 -3.54 0.03 15.22
C TRP A 55 -4.64 -1.03 15.41
N GLU A 56 -5.63 -0.68 16.23
CA GLU A 56 -6.85 -1.48 16.47
C GLU A 56 -7.90 -1.25 15.39
N GLU A 57 -7.66 -0.33 14.46
CA GLU A 57 -8.59 0.08 13.42
C GLU A 57 -8.51 -0.86 12.20
N ASP A 58 -9.69 -1.23 11.67
CA ASP A 58 -9.80 -2.13 10.51
C ASP A 58 -9.37 -1.46 9.19
N GLU A 59 -9.28 -0.14 9.19
CA GLU A 59 -8.95 0.70 8.06
C GLU A 59 -8.22 1.95 8.51
N LEU A 60 -7.21 2.35 7.74
CA LEU A 60 -6.46 3.59 7.95
C LEU A 60 -6.35 4.34 6.64
N SER A 61 -6.49 5.66 6.70
CA SER A 61 -6.48 6.52 5.53
C SER A 61 -5.61 7.75 5.72
N GLY A 62 -4.99 8.17 4.63
CA GLY A 62 -4.15 9.36 4.54
C GLY A 62 -2.75 9.19 5.14
N PRO A 63 -1.90 10.21 4.95
CA PRO A 63 -0.57 10.27 5.56
C PRO A 63 -0.63 10.07 7.07
N GLN A 64 0.31 9.31 7.59
CA GLN A 64 0.44 9.00 9.02
C GLN A 64 1.64 9.75 9.60
N PRO A 65 1.58 10.16 10.89
CA PRO A 65 2.66 10.93 11.49
C PRO A 65 3.96 10.12 11.60
N VAL A 66 5.07 10.73 11.21
CA VAL A 66 6.41 10.18 11.41
C VAL A 66 6.88 10.56 12.81
N THR A 67 6.81 9.62 13.77
CA THR A 67 7.16 9.86 15.18
C THR A 67 8.51 9.26 15.59
N SER A 68 9.12 8.43 14.74
CA SER A 68 10.38 7.73 15.03
C SER A 68 11.04 7.19 13.75
N SER A 69 12.25 6.64 13.88
CA SER A 69 12.90 5.89 12.80
C SER A 69 12.11 4.65 12.32
N ARG A 70 11.17 4.14 13.12
CA ARG A 70 10.30 3.02 12.75
C ARG A 70 9.08 3.42 11.91
N THR A 71 8.85 4.72 11.71
CA THR A 71 7.71 5.26 10.94
C THR A 71 8.15 6.02 9.70
N ILE A 72 9.38 5.80 9.25
CA ILE A 72 9.85 6.41 8.01
C ILE A 72 8.94 5.97 6.86
N GLY A 73 8.48 6.93 6.06
CA GLY A 73 7.57 6.70 4.93
C GLY A 73 6.07 6.70 5.29
N TYR A 74 5.71 6.86 6.56
CA TYR A 74 4.30 6.97 6.98
C TYR A 74 3.61 8.22 6.42
N ASP A 75 4.36 9.29 6.24
CA ASP A 75 3.93 10.51 5.55
C ASP A 75 3.54 10.27 4.07
N SER A 76 4.01 9.17 3.47
CA SER A 76 3.65 8.74 2.12
C SER A 76 2.50 7.73 2.08
N HIS A 77 1.92 7.37 3.23
CA HIS A 77 0.82 6.42 3.34
C HIS A 77 -0.46 6.96 2.70
N LEU A 78 -1.20 6.07 2.04
CA LEU A 78 -2.49 6.37 1.42
C LEU A 78 -3.62 5.63 2.15
N ASN A 79 -3.56 4.30 2.19
CA ASN A 79 -4.60 3.48 2.79
C ASN A 79 -4.05 2.14 3.30
N SER A 80 -4.61 1.63 4.38
CA SER A 80 -4.40 0.25 4.82
C SER A 80 -5.71 -0.42 5.22
N TYR A 81 -5.80 -1.73 5.00
CA TYR A 81 -6.95 -2.55 5.40
C TYR A 81 -6.47 -3.84 6.07
N THR A 82 -7.05 -4.18 7.21
CA THR A 82 -6.92 -5.52 7.81
C THR A 82 -8.06 -6.40 7.34
N LYS A 83 -8.10 -6.62 6.03
CA LYS A 83 -9.04 -7.51 5.35
C LYS A 83 -8.30 -8.38 4.35
N TYR A 84 -8.87 -9.52 3.99
CA TYR A 84 -8.40 -10.25 2.82
C TYR A 84 -8.66 -9.40 1.58
N THR A 85 -7.61 -9.14 0.81
CA THR A 85 -7.70 -8.27 -0.36
C THR A 85 -7.00 -8.86 -1.56
N ARG A 86 -7.39 -8.38 -2.74
CA ARG A 86 -6.59 -8.51 -3.96
C ARG A 86 -6.46 -7.16 -4.65
N THR A 87 -5.33 -6.95 -5.30
CA THR A 87 -5.10 -5.78 -6.16
C THR A 87 -5.14 -6.20 -7.61
N GLU A 88 -6.09 -5.64 -8.36
CA GLU A 88 -6.22 -5.83 -9.80
C GLU A 88 -5.51 -4.68 -10.53
N VAL A 89 -4.61 -5.01 -11.45
CA VAL A 89 -3.89 -4.02 -12.26
C VAL A 89 -4.48 -3.98 -13.66
N LYS A 90 -4.91 -2.80 -14.10
CA LYS A 90 -5.48 -2.57 -15.44
C LYS A 90 -4.63 -1.56 -16.18
N PHE A 91 -4.14 -1.95 -17.35
CA PHE A 91 -3.41 -1.07 -18.25
C PHE A 91 -4.38 -0.48 -19.27
N ALA A 92 -4.34 0.83 -19.45
CA ALA A 92 -5.09 1.56 -20.47
C ALA A 92 -4.15 2.56 -21.18
N PRO A 93 -4.50 3.05 -22.37
CA PRO A 93 -3.73 4.09 -23.03
C PRO A 93 -3.53 5.30 -22.10
N GLY A 94 -2.27 5.67 -21.85
CA GLY A 94 -1.90 6.81 -21.01
C GLY A 94 -2.08 6.63 -19.49
N LYS A 95 -2.54 5.46 -19.00
CA LYS A 95 -2.72 5.26 -17.56
C LYS A 95 -2.69 3.81 -17.10
N ILE A 96 -2.30 3.62 -15.84
CA ILE A 96 -2.43 2.37 -15.09
C ILE A 96 -3.44 2.60 -13.97
N VAL A 97 -4.37 1.66 -13.79
CA VAL A 97 -5.39 1.69 -12.74
C VAL A 97 -5.19 0.48 -11.82
N TYR A 98 -5.08 0.73 -10.52
CA TYR A 98 -4.95 -0.29 -9.48
C TYR A 98 -6.24 -0.33 -8.68
N VAL A 99 -6.98 -1.44 -8.73
CA VAL A 99 -8.25 -1.62 -8.02
C VAL A 99 -8.04 -2.57 -6.86
N VAL A 100 -8.26 -2.09 -5.64
CA VAL A 100 -8.19 -2.91 -4.43
C VAL A 100 -9.59 -3.43 -4.12
N ARG A 101 -9.73 -4.74 -4.00
CA ARG A 101 -10.99 -5.38 -3.65
C ARG A 101 -10.87 -6.17 -2.37
N ASP A 102 -11.96 -6.18 -1.62
CA ASP A 102 -12.24 -7.17 -0.60
C ASP A 102 -12.36 -8.54 -1.29
N LEU A 103 -11.60 -9.53 -0.84
CA LEU A 103 -11.58 -10.86 -1.43
C LEU A 103 -12.86 -11.65 -1.12
N GLU A 104 -13.47 -11.41 0.04
CA GLU A 104 -14.67 -12.13 0.49
C GLU A 104 -15.92 -11.58 -0.18
N THR A 105 -16.08 -10.25 -0.19
CA THR A 105 -17.28 -9.60 -0.71
C THR A 105 -17.16 -9.15 -2.16
N ASN A 106 -15.95 -9.18 -2.73
CA ASN A 106 -15.61 -8.68 -4.06
C ASN A 106 -15.89 -7.17 -4.27
N LYS A 107 -16.24 -6.45 -3.19
CA LYS A 107 -16.48 -5.00 -3.22
C LYS A 107 -15.17 -4.26 -3.51
N VAL A 108 -15.27 -3.19 -4.30
CA VAL A 108 -14.15 -2.26 -4.49
C VAL A 108 -13.95 -1.49 -3.20
N LEU A 109 -12.77 -1.61 -2.61
CA LEU A 109 -12.37 -0.83 -1.44
C LEU A 109 -11.72 0.48 -1.88
N ASN A 110 -10.88 0.43 -2.92
CA ASN A 110 -10.21 1.62 -3.41
C ASN A 110 -9.78 1.50 -4.89
N THR A 111 -9.50 2.63 -5.52
CA THR A 111 -8.95 2.70 -6.88
C THR A 111 -7.90 3.79 -6.97
N PHE A 112 -6.68 3.40 -7.34
CA PHE A 112 -5.57 4.32 -7.59
C PHE A 112 -5.31 4.44 -9.09
N GLN A 113 -4.91 5.63 -9.54
CA GLN A 113 -4.56 5.89 -10.94
C GLN A 113 -3.13 6.45 -11.05
N GLN A 114 -2.41 5.99 -12.06
CA GLN A 114 -1.09 6.49 -12.45
C GLN A 114 -1.13 6.88 -13.92
N THR A 115 -0.83 8.14 -14.26
CA THR A 115 -0.65 8.56 -15.65
C THR A 115 0.70 8.06 -16.17
N THR A 116 0.73 7.58 -17.40
CA THR A 116 1.94 7.14 -18.11
C THR A 116 2.25 8.15 -19.22
N GLU A 117 2.70 9.35 -18.81
CA GLU A 117 3.40 10.26 -19.71
C GLU A 117 4.86 9.80 -19.90
#